data_AF-A0A177KLP2-F1
#
_entry.id   AF-A0A177KLP2-F1
#
_cell.length_a   1.000
_cell.length_b   1.000
_cell.length_c   1.000
_cell.angle_alpha   90.00
_cell.angle_beta   90.00
_cell.angle_gamma   90.00
#
_symmetry.space_group_name_H-M   'P 1'
#
loop_
_entity.id
_entity.type
_entity.pdbx_description
1 polymer ?
#
loop_
_entity_poly.entity_id
_entity_poly.type
_entity_poly.pdbx_seq_one_letter_code
_entity_poly.pdbx_strand_id
1 'polypeptide(L)'
;MEGHEWSVRLYVNPGIVGWNLSPHFYFWNGEAEFGDIDPSFSSHHVNVLSLDEVDRAYSRIKTLLRIINGVCKLTDRSFIKSSTTLEYFEKNHFSAPNYREDMNILIEELENPFDEKVVGEIRDREREKWIFQGGKRPYIPGFDEFMVDESIDNPTARNILLWLSLGEEELLYFMINAYKIMDSIKTETGVLQKGNQDASLDNLKVAAKKMQTHSHYMNTKAASGILSRHGEKPEAPPKNIPTIEEMKQDLVMLVSEWFKYQFIIKYNVQPKE
;
A
#
# COMPACT_ATOMS: atom_id res chain seq x y z
N MET A 1 -17.78 -21.49 8.10
CA MET A 1 -18.22 -20.77 6.90
C MET A 1 -18.23 -21.80 5.79
N GLU A 2 -19.39 -22.07 5.18
CA GLU A 2 -19.45 -22.73 3.89
C GLU A 2 -19.22 -21.64 2.84
N GLY A 3 -17.99 -21.51 2.36
CA GLY A 3 -17.59 -20.50 1.38
C GLY A 3 -16.23 -20.85 0.80
N HIS A 4 -15.92 -20.32 -0.38
CA HIS A 4 -14.62 -20.45 -0.99
C HIS A 4 -13.68 -19.35 -0.48
N GLU A 5 -12.39 -19.64 -0.45
CA GLU A 5 -11.35 -18.68 -0.09
C GLU A 5 -10.41 -18.46 -1.27
N TRP A 6 -10.36 -17.24 -1.80
CA TRP A 6 -9.45 -16.84 -2.85
C TRP A 6 -8.07 -16.55 -2.30
N SER A 7 -7.03 -16.95 -3.02
CA SER A 7 -5.64 -16.79 -2.58
C SER A 7 -4.66 -16.68 -3.72
N VAL A 8 -3.49 -16.11 -3.41
CA VAL A 8 -2.31 -16.16 -4.28
C VAL A 8 -1.12 -16.66 -3.49
N ARG A 9 -0.36 -17.56 -4.09
CA ARG A 9 0.91 -18.03 -3.55
C ARG A 9 1.95 -16.90 -3.55
N LEU A 10 2.81 -16.87 -2.54
CA LEU A 10 3.86 -15.89 -2.38
C LEU A 10 5.25 -16.52 -2.53
N TYR A 11 6.18 -15.74 -3.06
CA TYR A 11 7.60 -16.08 -3.14
C TYR A 11 8.37 -15.30 -2.07
N VAL A 12 8.19 -15.68 -0.81
CA VAL A 12 8.72 -14.96 0.37
C VAL A 12 9.03 -15.94 1.52
N ASN A 13 9.75 -15.47 2.54
CA ASN A 13 10.06 -16.25 3.73
C ASN A 13 8.77 -16.69 4.48
N PRO A 14 8.66 -17.96 4.90
CA PRO A 14 7.50 -18.47 5.65
C PRO A 14 7.16 -17.74 6.95
N GLY A 15 8.12 -17.02 7.54
CA GLY A 15 7.89 -16.17 8.72
C GLY A 15 6.83 -15.08 8.49
N ILE A 16 6.47 -14.77 7.23
CA ILE A 16 5.40 -13.83 6.92
C ILE A 16 4.03 -14.25 7.47
N VAL A 17 3.81 -15.55 7.71
CA VAL A 17 2.55 -16.06 8.27
C VAL A 17 2.26 -15.54 9.67
N GLY A 18 3.29 -15.21 10.43
CA GLY A 18 3.13 -14.57 11.74
C GLY A 18 2.90 -13.05 11.68
N TRP A 19 2.91 -12.45 10.49
CA TRP A 19 2.78 -11.00 10.36
C TRP A 19 1.33 -10.58 10.52
N ASN A 20 1.01 -10.07 11.71
CA ASN A 20 -0.29 -9.48 11.99
C ASN A 20 -0.30 -8.01 11.60
N LEU A 21 -0.78 -7.73 10.38
CA LEU A 21 -0.90 -6.37 9.86
C LEU A 21 -2.23 -5.72 10.19
N SER A 22 -3.32 -6.45 10.07
CA SER A 22 -4.68 -5.93 10.26
C SER A 22 -5.64 -7.11 10.07
N PRO A 23 -6.79 -7.16 10.75
CA PRO A 23 -7.77 -8.25 10.58
C PRO A 23 -8.36 -8.36 9.17
N HIS A 24 -8.06 -7.40 8.29
CA HIS A 24 -8.47 -7.37 6.89
C HIS A 24 -7.64 -8.32 6.01
N PHE A 25 -6.47 -8.75 6.47
CA PHE A 25 -5.50 -9.54 5.72
C PHE A 25 -5.06 -10.75 6.51
N TYR A 26 -4.75 -11.83 5.80
CA TYR A 26 -4.14 -12.98 6.44
C TYR A 26 -3.22 -13.73 5.49
N PHE A 27 -2.21 -14.33 6.10
CA PHE A 27 -1.24 -15.21 5.48
C PHE A 27 -1.39 -16.58 6.11
N TRP A 28 -1.20 -17.64 5.34
CA TRP A 28 -1.12 -19.00 5.85
C TRP A 28 -0.18 -19.81 4.98
N ASN A 29 0.23 -20.96 5.49
CA ASN A 29 1.02 -21.89 4.73
C ASN A 29 0.07 -22.79 3.93
N GLY A 30 0.22 -22.81 2.60
CA GLY A 30 -0.48 -23.78 1.75
C GLY A 30 -0.04 -25.21 2.05
N GLU A 31 -0.75 -26.20 1.47
CA GLU A 31 -0.31 -27.59 1.58
C GLU A 31 1.03 -27.78 0.88
N ALA A 32 2.02 -28.25 1.64
CA ALA A 32 3.33 -28.62 1.14
C ALA A 32 3.21 -29.95 0.39
N GLU A 33 2.89 -29.93 -0.90
CA GLU A 33 2.92 -31.16 -1.72
C GLU A 33 4.33 -31.81 -1.71
N PHE A 34 5.39 -31.05 -1.38
CA PHE A 34 6.78 -31.52 -1.43
C PHE A 34 7.66 -31.13 -0.23
N GLY A 35 7.08 -30.74 0.90
CA GLY A 35 7.83 -30.35 2.11
C GLY A 35 8.32 -28.89 2.15
N ASP A 36 8.12 -28.13 1.07
CA ASP A 36 8.29 -26.68 1.06
C ASP A 36 7.03 -25.99 1.58
N ILE A 37 7.22 -25.10 2.56
CA ILE A 37 6.16 -24.27 3.13
C ILE A 37 6.00 -23.05 2.23
N ASP A 38 5.04 -23.09 1.32
CA ASP A 38 4.70 -21.96 0.44
C ASP A 38 3.64 -21.07 1.11
N PRO A 39 3.97 -19.83 1.49
CA PRO A 39 2.99 -18.92 2.07
C PRO A 39 1.99 -18.46 1.00
N SER A 40 0.73 -18.37 1.37
CA SER A 40 -0.34 -17.79 0.57
C SER A 40 -0.91 -16.55 1.25
N PHE A 41 -1.45 -15.65 0.44
CA PHE A 41 -2.10 -14.42 0.88
C PHE A 41 -3.58 -14.42 0.49
N SER A 42 -4.43 -13.89 1.37
CA SER A 42 -5.86 -13.66 1.14
C SER A 42 -6.37 -12.52 2.01
N SER A 43 -7.63 -12.17 1.78
CA SER A 43 -8.38 -11.16 2.49
C SER A 43 -9.86 -11.51 2.50
N HIS A 44 -10.54 -11.16 3.58
CA HIS A 44 -12.00 -11.23 3.62
C HIS A 44 -12.68 -10.40 2.51
N HIS A 45 -12.02 -9.36 1.99
CA HIS A 45 -12.55 -8.52 0.91
C HIS A 45 -12.61 -9.21 -0.46
N VAL A 46 -11.81 -10.25 -0.68
CA VAL A 46 -11.86 -11.03 -1.93
C VAL A 46 -12.82 -12.22 -1.79
N ASN A 47 -12.98 -12.78 -0.60
CA ASN A 47 -13.80 -13.98 -0.36
C ASN A 47 -15.31 -13.75 -0.44
N VAL A 48 -15.75 -12.50 -0.58
CA VAL A 48 -17.17 -12.16 -0.87
C VAL A 48 -17.54 -12.33 -2.34
N LEU A 49 -16.54 -12.34 -3.24
CA LEU A 49 -16.74 -12.44 -4.68
C LEU A 49 -17.06 -13.88 -5.06
N SER A 50 -18.06 -14.10 -5.91
CA SER A 50 -18.44 -15.45 -6.34
C SER A 50 -17.44 -16.07 -7.32
N LEU A 51 -17.55 -17.38 -7.58
CA LEU A 51 -16.63 -18.13 -8.45
C LEU A 51 -16.67 -17.69 -9.92
N ASP A 52 -17.70 -16.95 -10.35
CA ASP A 52 -17.80 -16.34 -11.67
C ASP A 52 -17.11 -14.96 -11.77
N GLU A 53 -16.72 -14.37 -10.64
CA GLU A 53 -16.03 -13.07 -10.57
C GLU A 53 -14.49 -13.22 -10.54
N VAL A 54 -13.95 -14.24 -11.21
CA VAL A 54 -12.52 -14.62 -11.16
C VAL A 54 -11.57 -13.45 -11.48
N ASP A 55 -11.88 -12.68 -12.53
CA ASP A 55 -11.04 -11.56 -12.98
C ASP A 55 -11.01 -10.44 -11.92
N ARG A 56 -12.15 -10.19 -11.24
CA ARG A 56 -12.24 -9.24 -10.13
C ARG A 56 -11.52 -9.77 -8.90
N ALA A 57 -11.62 -11.06 -8.60
CA ALA A 57 -10.91 -11.68 -7.49
C ALA A 57 -9.39 -11.55 -7.65
N TYR A 58 -8.87 -11.80 -8.86
CA TYR A 58 -7.46 -11.60 -9.17
C TYR A 58 -7.03 -10.14 -9.03
N SER A 59 -7.76 -9.21 -9.65
CA SER A 59 -7.45 -7.79 -9.58
C SER A 59 -7.48 -7.27 -8.13
N ARG A 60 -8.50 -7.65 -7.34
CA ARG A 60 -8.62 -7.27 -5.94
C ARG A 60 -7.47 -7.79 -5.10
N ILE A 61 -7.17 -9.09 -5.16
CA ILE A 61 -6.13 -9.68 -4.31
C ILE A 61 -4.74 -9.11 -4.64
N LYS A 62 -4.45 -8.85 -5.92
CA LYS A 62 -3.23 -8.18 -6.35
C LYS A 62 -3.15 -6.74 -5.84
N THR A 63 -4.25 -5.99 -5.89
CA THR A 63 -4.29 -4.63 -5.35
C THR A 63 -4.11 -4.60 -3.84
N LEU A 64 -4.74 -5.51 -3.09
CA LEU A 64 -4.55 -5.60 -1.64
C LEU A 64 -3.09 -5.93 -1.30
N LEU A 65 -2.45 -6.84 -2.04
CA LEU A 65 -1.03 -7.14 -1.86
C LEU A 65 -0.14 -5.93 -2.19
N ARG A 66 -0.51 -5.10 -3.18
CA ARG A 66 0.19 -3.84 -3.49
C ARG A 66 0.14 -2.85 -2.32
N ILE A 67 -0.98 -2.75 -1.61
CA ILE A 67 -1.08 -1.94 -0.39
C ILE A 67 -0.07 -2.43 0.65
N ILE A 68 -0.02 -3.74 0.90
CA ILE A 68 0.94 -4.36 1.84
C ILE A 68 2.39 -4.10 1.38
N ASN A 69 2.68 -4.21 0.10
CA ASN A 69 4.01 -3.92 -0.44
C ASN A 69 4.40 -2.44 -0.30
N GLY A 70 3.44 -1.52 -0.36
CA GLY A 70 3.64 -0.13 0.02
C GLY A 70 4.10 0.00 1.47
N VAL A 71 3.46 -0.74 2.39
CA VAL A 71 3.87 -0.81 3.80
C VAL A 71 5.25 -1.45 3.97
N CYS A 72 5.56 -2.53 3.24
CA CYS A 72 6.89 -3.14 3.25
C CYS A 72 7.97 -2.12 2.89
N LYS A 73 7.72 -1.28 1.87
CA LYS A 73 8.67 -0.25 1.43
C LYS A 73 8.96 0.80 2.51
N LEU A 74 7.96 1.16 3.32
CA LEU A 74 8.09 2.15 4.39
C LEU A 74 8.72 1.59 5.66
N THR A 75 8.70 0.27 5.84
CA THR A 75 9.17 -0.44 7.04
C THR A 75 10.47 -1.22 6.82
N ASP A 76 11.18 -0.94 5.72
CA ASP A 76 12.42 -1.61 5.31
C ASP A 76 12.28 -3.14 5.23
N ARG A 77 11.09 -3.62 4.87
CA ARG A 77 10.82 -5.04 4.64
C ARG A 77 10.98 -5.37 3.16
N SER A 78 11.35 -6.61 2.88
CA SER A 78 11.44 -7.11 1.50
C SER A 78 10.08 -7.07 0.82
N PHE A 79 10.08 -6.64 -0.44
CA PHE A 79 8.89 -6.63 -1.30
C PHE A 79 8.39 -8.07 -1.50
N ILE A 80 7.09 -8.28 -1.31
CA ILE A 80 6.45 -9.59 -1.45
C ILE A 80 6.10 -9.80 -2.91
N LYS A 81 6.76 -10.77 -3.53
CA LYS A 81 6.41 -11.26 -4.86
C LYS A 81 5.32 -12.32 -4.73
N SER A 82 4.36 -12.33 -5.64
CA SER A 82 3.34 -13.38 -5.73
C SER A 82 3.47 -14.17 -7.03
N SER A 83 2.94 -15.38 -7.01
CA SER A 83 2.58 -16.10 -8.22
C SER A 83 1.56 -15.30 -9.03
N THR A 84 1.51 -15.59 -10.33
CA THR A 84 0.43 -15.17 -11.23
C THR A 84 -0.75 -16.13 -11.17
N THR A 85 -0.67 -17.22 -10.40
CA THR A 85 -1.77 -18.19 -10.25
C THR A 85 -2.70 -17.72 -9.14
N LEU A 86 -3.98 -17.54 -9.48
CA LEU A 86 -5.07 -17.37 -8.51
C LEU A 86 -5.57 -18.77 -8.14
N GLU A 87 -5.70 -19.03 -6.85
CA GLU A 87 -6.23 -20.28 -6.31
C GLU A 87 -7.50 -19.97 -5.51
N TYR A 88 -8.50 -20.85 -5.54
CA TYR A 88 -9.55 -20.86 -4.52
C TYR A 88 -9.62 -22.21 -3.82
N PHE A 89 -9.96 -22.15 -2.53
CA PHE A 89 -10.15 -23.31 -1.68
C PHE A 89 -11.63 -23.46 -1.33
N GLU A 90 -12.24 -24.60 -1.67
CA GLU A 90 -13.61 -24.93 -1.28
C GLU A 90 -13.69 -26.42 -0.89
N LYS A 91 -14.27 -26.73 0.28
CA LYS A 91 -14.52 -28.13 0.72
C LYS A 91 -13.29 -29.06 0.59
N ASN A 92 -12.12 -28.60 1.04
CA ASN A 92 -10.85 -29.33 0.94
C ASN A 92 -10.34 -29.57 -0.49
N HIS A 93 -10.81 -28.80 -1.47
CA HIS A 93 -10.33 -28.85 -2.84
C HIS A 93 -9.74 -27.50 -3.22
N PHE A 94 -8.52 -27.53 -3.74
CA PHE A 94 -7.88 -26.40 -4.40
C PHE A 94 -8.21 -26.43 -5.89
N SER A 95 -8.51 -25.26 -6.44
CA SER A 95 -8.71 -25.06 -7.86
C SER A 95 -8.03 -23.78 -8.29
N ALA A 96 -7.43 -23.80 -9.47
CA ALA A 96 -6.73 -22.66 -10.05
C ALA A 96 -7.46 -22.24 -11.34
N PRO A 97 -8.53 -21.43 -11.24
CA PRO A 97 -9.26 -21.00 -12.42
C PRO A 97 -8.40 -20.07 -13.28
N ASN A 98 -8.64 -20.11 -14.58
CA ASN A 98 -8.07 -19.13 -15.49
C ASN A 98 -8.78 -17.80 -15.29
N TYR A 99 -8.01 -16.71 -15.27
CA TYR A 99 -8.52 -15.34 -15.28
C TYR A 99 -7.99 -14.60 -16.52
N ARG A 100 -8.56 -13.43 -16.76
CA ARG A 100 -8.10 -12.45 -17.74
C ARG A 100 -7.82 -11.15 -17.01
N GLU A 101 -6.76 -10.46 -17.43
CA GLU A 101 -6.51 -9.11 -16.97
C GLU A 101 -7.45 -8.14 -17.71
N ASP A 102 -8.58 -7.83 -17.08
CA ASP A 102 -9.47 -6.76 -17.53
C ASP A 102 -9.01 -5.42 -16.93
N MET A 103 -8.60 -4.51 -17.81
CA MET A 103 -8.09 -3.19 -17.42
C MET A 103 -9.12 -2.33 -16.68
N ASN A 104 -10.41 -2.45 -17.01
CA ASN A 104 -11.45 -1.67 -16.33
C ASN A 104 -11.62 -2.19 -14.90
N ILE A 105 -11.68 -3.51 -14.74
CA ILE A 105 -11.74 -4.15 -13.41
C ILE A 105 -10.51 -3.78 -12.59
N LEU A 106 -9.31 -3.83 -13.19
CA LEU A 106 -8.09 -3.43 -12.49
C LEU A 106 -8.14 -1.97 -12.00
N ILE A 107 -8.63 -1.04 -12.82
CA ILE A 107 -8.76 0.38 -12.44
C ILE A 107 -9.75 0.55 -11.29
N GLU A 108 -10.91 -0.12 -11.35
CA GLU A 108 -11.90 -0.10 -10.26
C GLU A 108 -11.31 -0.63 -8.95
N GLU A 109 -10.61 -1.77 -9.01
CA GLU A 109 -10.01 -2.37 -7.82
C GLU A 109 -8.84 -1.52 -7.29
N LEU A 110 -8.08 -0.83 -8.15
CA LEU A 110 -7.07 0.16 -7.73
C LEU A 110 -7.68 1.39 -7.03
N GLU A 111 -8.90 1.79 -7.38
CA GLU A 111 -9.59 2.92 -6.74
C GLU A 111 -10.04 2.56 -5.32
N ASN A 112 -10.66 1.39 -5.15
CA ASN A 112 -11.02 0.86 -3.84
C ASN A 112 -11.20 -0.67 -3.86
N PRO A 113 -10.24 -1.45 -3.32
CA PRO A 113 -10.33 -2.90 -3.24
C PRO A 113 -11.08 -3.40 -2.00
N PHE A 114 -11.56 -2.50 -1.13
CA PHE A 114 -12.19 -2.84 0.13
C PHE A 114 -13.71 -2.87 0.02
N ASP A 115 -14.30 -4.05 0.25
CA ASP A 115 -15.74 -4.21 0.39
C ASP A 115 -16.25 -3.58 1.70
N GLU A 116 -17.18 -2.62 1.61
CA GLU A 116 -17.69 -1.85 2.76
C GLU A 116 -18.42 -2.71 3.79
N LYS A 117 -19.12 -3.77 3.35
CA LYS A 117 -19.81 -4.68 4.26
C LYS A 117 -18.79 -5.47 5.08
N VAL A 118 -17.74 -5.96 4.43
CA VAL A 118 -16.62 -6.63 5.11
C VAL A 118 -15.92 -5.69 6.10
N VAL A 119 -15.70 -4.42 5.72
CA VAL A 119 -15.15 -3.41 6.65
C VAL A 119 -16.03 -3.28 7.90
N GLY A 120 -17.35 -3.18 7.73
CA GLY A 120 -18.30 -3.10 8.83
C GLY A 120 -18.27 -4.32 9.75
N GLU A 121 -18.30 -5.53 9.17
CA GLU A 121 -18.27 -6.80 9.92
C GLU A 121 -16.98 -6.97 10.74
N ILE A 122 -15.83 -6.61 10.18
CA ILE A 122 -14.55 -6.66 10.89
C ILE A 122 -14.55 -5.67 12.06
N ARG A 123 -14.99 -4.44 11.85
CA ARG A 123 -15.08 -3.41 12.91
C ARG A 123 -15.99 -3.80 14.04
N ASP A 124 -17.14 -4.38 13.72
CA ASP A 124 -18.08 -4.88 14.72
C ASP A 124 -17.43 -5.98 15.58
N ARG A 125 -16.74 -6.92 14.94
CA ARG A 125 -15.99 -7.99 15.63
C ARG A 125 -14.89 -7.45 16.52
N GLU A 126 -14.09 -6.50 16.05
CA GLU A 126 -13.01 -5.90 16.85
C GLU A 126 -13.56 -5.10 18.04
N ARG A 127 -14.68 -4.38 17.85
CA ARG A 127 -15.39 -3.70 18.94
C ARG A 127 -15.89 -4.69 19.99
N GLU A 128 -16.49 -5.81 19.58
CA GLU A 128 -16.96 -6.86 20.49
C GLU A 128 -15.80 -7.47 21.29
N LYS A 129 -14.67 -7.78 20.63
CA LYS A 129 -13.46 -8.25 21.32
C LYS A 129 -12.98 -7.25 22.38
N TRP A 130 -12.96 -5.97 22.06
CA TRP A 130 -12.55 -4.91 22.99
C TRP A 130 -13.48 -4.82 24.21
N ILE A 131 -14.80 -4.89 23.99
CA ILE A 131 -15.81 -4.91 25.07
C ILE A 131 -15.58 -6.13 25.96
N PHE A 132 -15.38 -7.31 25.37
CA PHE A 132 -15.15 -8.55 26.11
C PHE A 132 -13.88 -8.51 26.97
N GLN A 133 -12.83 -7.82 26.51
CA GLN A 133 -11.57 -7.63 27.24
C GLN A 133 -11.66 -6.55 28.35
N GLY A 134 -12.85 -6.05 28.65
CA GLY A 134 -13.11 -5.15 29.77
C GLY A 134 -12.83 -3.67 29.47
N GLY A 135 -12.62 -3.29 28.20
CA GLY A 135 -12.63 -1.90 27.72
C GLY A 135 -11.60 -0.96 28.34
N LYS A 136 -10.50 -1.47 28.90
CA LYS A 136 -9.71 -0.67 29.86
C LYS A 136 -8.78 0.38 29.25
N ARG A 137 -8.47 0.36 27.94
CA ARG A 137 -7.81 1.45 27.18
C ARG A 137 -8.15 1.34 25.68
N PRO A 138 -8.18 2.45 24.92
CA PRO A 138 -8.21 2.38 23.46
C PRO A 138 -6.94 1.69 22.97
N TYR A 139 -7.11 0.74 22.06
CA TYR A 139 -6.01 0.07 21.38
C TYR A 139 -5.28 1.08 20.50
N ILE A 140 -3.94 1.10 20.59
CA ILE A 140 -3.09 1.90 19.70
C ILE A 140 -2.38 0.89 18.80
N PRO A 141 -2.66 0.90 17.49
CA PRO A 141 -2.09 -0.07 16.56
C PRO A 141 -0.57 0.09 16.42
N GLY A 142 0.07 -0.96 15.92
CA GLY A 142 1.44 -0.85 15.39
C GLY A 142 1.51 0.17 14.24
N PHE A 143 2.70 0.65 13.89
CA PHE A 143 2.81 1.64 12.80
C PHE A 143 2.48 1.03 11.43
N ASP A 144 2.86 -0.23 11.20
CA ASP A 144 2.50 -1.01 10.01
C ASP A 144 1.00 -1.29 9.93
N GLU A 145 0.39 -1.67 11.04
CA GLU A 145 -1.05 -1.84 11.15
C GLU A 145 -1.82 -0.54 10.93
N PHE A 146 -1.36 0.56 11.52
CA PHE A 146 -1.94 1.87 11.28
C PHE A 146 -1.92 2.24 9.79
N MET A 147 -0.82 2.01 9.08
CA MET A 147 -0.74 2.34 7.65
C MET A 147 -1.77 1.55 6.83
N VAL A 148 -2.00 0.28 7.19
CA VAL A 148 -3.05 -0.54 6.58
C VAL A 148 -4.43 0.01 6.91
N ASP A 149 -4.75 0.21 8.19
CA ASP A 149 -6.07 0.66 8.61
C ASP A 149 -6.40 2.05 8.05
N GLU A 150 -5.41 2.94 8.02
CA GLU A 150 -5.53 4.26 7.42
C GLU A 150 -5.77 4.15 5.90
N SER A 151 -5.22 3.16 5.20
CA SER A 151 -5.52 2.94 3.76
C SER A 151 -6.96 2.50 3.48
N ILE A 152 -7.64 1.94 4.47
CA ILE A 152 -9.05 1.56 4.36
C ILE A 152 -9.91 2.82 4.45
N ASP A 153 -9.59 3.70 5.41
CA ASP A 153 -10.39 4.88 5.74
C ASP A 153 -10.07 6.14 4.94
N ASN A 154 -8.82 6.26 4.50
CA ASN A 154 -8.28 7.45 3.88
C ASN A 154 -7.85 7.13 2.44
N PRO A 155 -8.62 7.58 1.43
CA PRO A 155 -8.26 7.38 0.02
C PRO A 155 -6.87 7.93 -0.33
N THR A 156 -6.40 8.98 0.34
CA THR A 156 -5.03 9.51 0.13
C THR A 156 -4.00 8.51 0.62
N ALA A 157 -4.16 7.93 1.81
CA ALA A 157 -3.26 6.89 2.33
C ALA A 157 -3.22 5.68 1.39
N ARG A 158 -4.40 5.23 0.93
CA ARG A 158 -4.52 4.14 -0.06
C ARG A 158 -3.74 4.42 -1.32
N ASN A 159 -4.02 5.56 -1.94
CA ASN A 159 -3.38 5.96 -3.19
C ASN A 159 -1.87 6.08 -3.04
N ILE A 160 -1.37 6.64 -1.93
CA ILE A 160 0.06 6.76 -1.68
C ILE A 160 0.72 5.37 -1.60
N LEU A 161 0.16 4.42 -0.87
CA LEU A 161 0.71 3.05 -0.77
C LEU A 161 0.68 2.30 -2.11
N LEU A 162 -0.40 2.48 -2.88
CA LEU A 162 -0.52 1.93 -4.24
C LEU A 162 0.50 2.56 -5.20
N TRP A 163 0.66 3.88 -5.18
CA TRP A 163 1.63 4.57 -6.04
C TRP A 163 3.07 4.23 -5.70
N LEU A 164 3.38 4.01 -4.42
CA LEU A 164 4.69 3.52 -3.98
C LEU A 164 4.98 2.12 -4.54
N SER A 165 4.06 1.17 -4.36
CA SER A 165 4.25 -0.20 -4.85
C SER A 165 4.30 -0.27 -6.38
N LEU A 166 3.41 0.43 -7.09
CA LEU A 166 3.42 0.50 -8.55
C LEU A 166 4.70 1.14 -9.10
N GLY A 167 5.28 2.13 -8.39
CA GLY A 167 6.55 2.74 -8.77
C GLY A 167 7.76 1.81 -8.60
N GLU A 168 7.63 0.76 -7.78
CA GLU A 168 8.64 -0.30 -7.64
C GLU A 168 8.44 -1.43 -8.67
N GLU A 169 7.20 -1.72 -9.05
CA GLU A 169 6.88 -2.70 -10.10
C GLU A 169 7.41 -2.23 -11.47
N GLU A 170 7.19 -0.96 -11.83
CA GLU A 170 7.64 -0.39 -13.10
C GLU A 170 8.24 1.00 -12.95
N LEU A 171 9.51 1.14 -13.37
CA LEU A 171 10.24 2.40 -13.28
C LEU A 171 9.59 3.54 -14.08
N LEU A 172 8.88 3.23 -15.17
CA LEU A 172 8.16 4.22 -15.97
C LEU A 172 7.10 4.97 -15.14
N TYR A 173 6.49 4.31 -14.16
CA TYR A 173 5.48 4.91 -13.29
C TYR A 173 6.08 5.68 -12.12
N PHE A 174 7.31 5.37 -11.70
CA PHE A 174 7.93 5.95 -10.51
C PHE A 174 7.88 7.48 -10.50
N MET A 175 8.29 8.16 -11.57
CA MET A 175 8.35 9.64 -11.59
C MET A 175 6.96 10.28 -11.51
N ILE A 176 5.99 9.71 -12.22
CA ILE A 176 4.60 10.17 -12.22
C ILE A 176 4.00 9.98 -10.83
N ASN A 177 4.23 8.81 -10.23
CA ASN A 177 3.73 8.44 -8.91
C ASN A 177 4.37 9.30 -7.81
N ALA A 178 5.69 9.51 -7.87
CA ALA A 178 6.42 10.36 -6.92
C ALA A 178 5.90 11.80 -6.93
N TYR A 179 5.60 12.35 -8.12
CA TYR A 179 4.97 13.65 -8.23
C TYR A 179 3.58 13.66 -7.58
N LYS A 180 2.72 12.67 -7.91
CA LYS A 180 1.35 12.59 -7.38
C LYS A 180 1.33 12.49 -5.85
N ILE A 181 2.18 11.64 -5.28
CA ILE A 181 2.36 11.51 -3.81
C ILE A 181 2.71 12.88 -3.21
N MET A 182 3.74 13.55 -3.76
CA MET A 182 4.17 14.84 -3.27
C MET A 182 3.06 15.90 -3.35
N ASP A 183 2.28 15.91 -4.43
CA ASP A 183 1.18 16.86 -4.66
C ASP A 183 0.00 16.60 -3.71
N SER A 184 -0.37 15.34 -3.50
CA SER A 184 -1.41 14.92 -2.56
C SER A 184 -1.06 15.32 -1.12
N ILE A 185 0.15 14.99 -0.66
CA ILE A 185 0.62 15.35 0.69
C ILE A 185 0.60 16.87 0.90
N LYS A 186 1.10 17.64 -0.08
CA LYS A 186 1.10 19.11 -0.01
C LYS A 186 -0.30 19.70 0.07
N THR A 187 -1.23 19.15 -0.72
CA THR A 187 -2.60 19.65 -0.79
C THR A 187 -3.35 19.38 0.51
N GLU A 188 -3.19 18.17 1.07
CA GLU A 188 -3.87 17.77 2.30
C GLU A 188 -3.33 18.50 3.54
N THR A 189 -1.99 18.58 3.68
CA THR A 189 -1.36 19.09 4.90
C THR A 189 -1.04 20.58 4.86
N GLY A 190 -1.00 21.18 3.67
CA GLY A 190 -0.48 22.53 3.49
C GLY A 190 0.99 22.69 3.92
N VAL A 191 1.78 21.60 3.97
CA VAL A 191 3.12 21.60 4.58
C VAL A 191 4.12 22.60 3.96
N LEU A 192 3.95 22.96 2.68
CA LEU A 192 4.77 23.98 2.01
C LEU A 192 4.06 25.33 1.79
N GLN A 193 2.87 25.53 2.38
CA GLN A 193 2.17 26.81 2.29
C GLN A 193 2.89 27.88 3.13
N LYS A 194 3.03 29.08 2.56
CA LYS A 194 3.63 30.22 3.26
C LYS A 194 2.81 30.55 4.51
N GLY A 195 3.46 30.59 5.67
CA GLY A 195 2.83 30.93 6.94
C GLY A 195 2.34 29.74 7.78
N ASN A 196 2.51 28.50 7.31
CA ASN A 196 2.19 27.33 8.12
C ASN A 196 3.24 27.14 9.24
N GLN A 197 2.86 27.53 10.46
CA GLN A 197 3.68 27.47 11.68
C GLN A 197 3.39 26.25 12.56
N ASP A 198 2.63 25.27 12.07
CA ASP A 198 2.40 24.05 12.84
C ASP A 198 3.73 23.30 13.03
N ALA A 199 4.18 23.20 14.27
CA ALA A 199 5.43 22.56 14.66
C ALA A 199 5.35 21.02 14.50
N SER A 200 4.15 20.44 14.54
CA SER A 200 3.98 19.00 14.31
C SER A 200 4.32 18.57 12.88
N LEU A 201 4.37 19.53 11.95
CA LEU A 201 4.76 19.33 10.56
C LEU A 201 6.27 19.46 10.29
N ASP A 202 7.11 19.78 11.28
CA ASP A 202 8.50 20.20 10.98
C ASP A 202 9.34 19.12 10.28
N ASN A 203 9.23 17.85 10.70
CA ASN A 203 9.89 16.75 10.00
C ASN A 203 9.33 16.56 8.59
N LEU A 204 8.01 16.64 8.43
CA LEU A 204 7.36 16.55 7.13
C LEU A 204 7.76 17.71 6.20
N LYS A 205 7.96 18.92 6.74
CA LYS A 205 8.50 20.08 5.99
C LYS A 205 9.90 19.81 5.47
N VAL A 206 10.77 19.23 6.30
CA VAL A 206 12.13 18.86 5.89
C VAL A 206 12.08 17.83 4.76
N ALA A 207 11.30 16.77 4.92
CA ALA A 207 11.17 15.73 3.91
C ALA A 207 10.55 16.25 2.60
N ALA A 208 9.50 17.07 2.69
CA ALA A 208 8.84 17.67 1.53
C ALA A 208 9.75 18.64 0.77
N LYS A 209 10.58 19.42 1.47
CA LYS A 209 11.59 20.28 0.84
C LYS A 209 12.64 19.46 0.11
N LYS A 210 13.10 18.36 0.71
CA LYS A 210 14.08 17.46 0.07
C LYS A 210 13.52 16.86 -1.21
N MET A 211 12.31 16.30 -1.16
CA MET A 211 11.63 15.78 -2.34
C MET A 211 11.38 16.86 -3.41
N GLN A 212 11.08 18.09 -3.00
CA GLN A 212 10.88 19.21 -3.93
C GLN A 212 12.14 19.52 -4.76
N THR A 213 13.35 19.24 -4.25
CA THR A 213 14.59 19.44 -5.03
C THR A 213 14.63 18.61 -6.31
N HIS A 214 13.90 17.48 -6.35
CA HIS A 214 13.80 16.61 -7.52
C HIS A 214 12.76 17.08 -8.54
N SER A 215 11.99 18.14 -8.26
CA SER A 215 10.88 18.59 -9.12
C SER A 215 11.33 18.94 -10.52
N HIS A 216 12.48 19.60 -10.68
CA HIS A 216 13.01 19.91 -11.99
C HIS A 216 13.37 18.64 -12.78
N TYR A 217 13.92 17.64 -12.10
CA TYR A 217 14.26 16.36 -12.72
C TYR A 217 13.00 15.60 -13.15
N MET A 218 11.98 15.50 -12.29
CA MET A 218 10.71 14.84 -12.61
C MET A 218 9.94 15.49 -13.77
N ASN A 219 10.09 16.81 -13.95
CA ASN A 219 9.24 17.59 -14.85
C ASN A 219 9.89 17.93 -16.20
N THR A 220 11.17 17.62 -16.45
CA THR A 220 11.85 18.08 -17.67
C THR A 220 12.45 16.92 -18.47
N LYS A 221 12.18 16.89 -19.80
CA LYS A 221 12.74 15.88 -20.70
C LYS A 221 14.27 15.95 -20.77
N ALA A 222 14.84 17.15 -20.65
CA ALA A 222 16.29 17.34 -20.60
C ALA A 222 16.94 16.65 -19.39
N ALA A 223 16.18 16.35 -18.33
CA ALA A 223 16.68 15.71 -17.13
C ALA A 223 16.34 14.20 -17.09
N SER A 224 15.07 13.84 -17.23
CA SER A 224 14.58 12.46 -17.03
C SER A 224 14.11 11.76 -18.31
N GLY A 225 14.23 12.41 -19.47
CA GLY A 225 13.96 11.81 -20.77
C GLY A 225 12.51 11.34 -20.91
N ILE A 226 12.32 10.05 -21.22
CA ILE A 226 11.01 9.41 -21.35
C ILE A 226 10.21 9.37 -20.04
N LEU A 227 10.90 9.50 -18.90
CA LEU A 227 10.28 9.50 -17.57
C LEU A 227 9.74 10.88 -17.17
N SER A 228 9.93 11.90 -18.02
CA SER A 228 9.47 13.25 -17.74
C SER A 228 7.95 13.35 -17.79
N ARG A 229 7.38 14.10 -16.83
CA ARG A 229 5.95 14.41 -16.80
C ARG A 229 5.51 15.38 -17.90
N HIS A 230 6.40 16.22 -18.42
CA HIS A 230 6.07 17.22 -19.44
C HIS A 230 6.73 16.90 -20.78
N GLY A 231 6.09 17.36 -21.86
CA GLY A 231 6.58 17.23 -23.22
C GLY A 231 7.84 18.05 -23.51
N GLU A 232 8.21 18.13 -24.80
CA GLU A 232 9.42 18.79 -25.26
C GLU A 232 9.40 20.30 -24.98
N LYS A 233 10.06 20.71 -23.88
CA LYS A 233 10.45 22.09 -23.63
C LYS A 233 11.96 22.22 -23.73
N PRO A 234 12.49 23.28 -24.37
CA PRO A 234 13.91 23.58 -24.40
C PRO A 234 14.35 24.15 -23.05
N GLU A 235 14.43 23.29 -22.03
CA GLU A 235 15.01 23.62 -20.73
C GLU A 235 16.39 22.98 -20.60
N ALA A 236 17.33 23.68 -19.98
CA ALA A 236 18.67 23.15 -19.74
C ALA A 236 18.61 22.03 -18.68
N PRO A 237 19.42 20.95 -18.83
CA PRO A 237 19.48 19.92 -17.80
C PRO A 237 19.94 20.51 -16.46
N PRO A 238 19.45 19.98 -15.32
CA PRO A 238 19.90 20.41 -14.01
C PRO A 238 21.40 20.13 -13.83
N LYS A 239 22.11 21.00 -13.11
CA LYS A 239 23.56 20.84 -12.86
C LYS A 239 23.90 19.56 -12.10
N ASN A 240 23.02 19.13 -11.21
CA ASN A 240 23.13 17.89 -10.46
C ASN A 240 21.93 17.02 -10.81
N ILE A 241 22.18 15.86 -11.40
CA ILE A 241 21.16 14.86 -11.71
C ILE A 241 21.12 13.87 -10.55
N PRO A 242 20.01 13.78 -9.80
CA PRO A 242 19.88 12.78 -8.75
C PRO A 242 19.80 11.37 -9.36
N THR A 243 20.30 10.39 -8.63
CA THR A 243 20.04 8.98 -8.93
C THR A 243 18.59 8.63 -8.60
N ILE A 244 18.07 7.61 -9.27
CA ILE A 244 16.72 7.09 -9.00
C ILE A 244 16.62 6.59 -7.55
N GLU A 245 17.70 6.02 -7.01
CA GLU A 245 17.74 5.53 -5.64
C GLU A 245 17.66 6.66 -4.61
N GLU A 246 18.40 7.77 -4.81
CA GLU A 246 18.27 8.97 -3.96
C GLU A 246 16.83 9.51 -3.97
N MET A 247 16.18 9.52 -5.14
CA MET A 247 14.78 9.94 -5.24
C MET A 247 13.83 8.98 -4.53
N LYS A 248 14.05 7.67 -4.63
CA LYS A 248 13.27 6.64 -3.92
C LYS A 248 13.40 6.82 -2.41
N GLN A 249 14.60 7.03 -1.91
CA GLN A 249 14.85 7.27 -0.48
C GLN A 249 14.15 8.53 0.02
N ASP A 250 14.22 9.62 -0.75
CA ASP A 250 13.56 10.88 -0.38
C ASP A 250 12.04 10.79 -0.44
N LEU A 251 11.49 10.01 -1.39
CA LEU A 251 10.07 9.72 -1.47
C LEU A 251 9.59 8.87 -0.28
N VAL A 252 10.34 7.81 0.06
CA VAL A 252 10.04 6.97 1.24
C VAL A 252 10.07 7.81 2.50
N MET A 253 11.09 8.65 2.69
CA MET A 253 11.17 9.53 3.84
C MET A 253 9.97 10.51 3.90
N LEU A 254 9.58 11.10 2.78
CA LEU A 254 8.40 11.96 2.70
C LEU A 254 7.12 11.24 3.14
N VAL A 255 6.89 10.04 2.61
CA VAL A 255 5.68 9.27 2.93
C VAL A 255 5.70 8.77 4.38
N SER A 256 6.84 8.29 4.87
CA SER A 256 6.98 7.86 6.27
C SER A 256 6.70 9.00 7.24
N GLU A 257 7.24 10.20 7.00
CA GLU A 257 6.95 11.37 7.84
C GLU A 257 5.48 11.82 7.73
N TRP A 258 4.83 11.61 6.59
CA TRP A 258 3.41 11.90 6.43
C TRP A 258 2.55 10.92 7.25
N PHE A 259 2.81 9.61 7.17
CA PHE A 259 2.10 8.64 8.02
C PHE A 259 2.38 8.85 9.51
N LYS A 260 3.60 9.22 9.91
CA LYS A 260 3.89 9.60 11.31
C LYS A 260 3.05 10.80 11.74
N TYR A 261 2.93 11.83 10.90
CA TYR A 261 2.08 12.98 11.15
C TYR A 261 0.60 12.58 11.33
N GLN A 262 0.06 11.73 10.45
CA GLN A 262 -1.31 11.21 10.57
C GLN A 262 -1.50 10.39 11.86
N PHE A 263 -0.52 9.55 12.22
CA PHE A 263 -0.54 8.77 13.45
C PHE A 263 -0.58 9.67 14.69
N ILE A 264 0.25 10.72 14.72
CA ILE A 264 0.29 11.70 15.82
C ILE A 264 -1.04 12.45 15.94
N ILE A 265 -1.65 12.87 14.83
CA ILE A 265 -2.97 13.51 14.86
C ILE A 265 -4.03 12.58 15.43
N LYS A 266 -4.04 11.31 15.00
CA LYS A 266 -5.09 10.35 15.36
C LYS A 266 -4.98 9.87 16.81
N TYR A 267 -3.75 9.63 17.30
CA TYR A 267 -3.51 8.99 18.61
C TYR A 267 -2.83 9.90 19.63
N ASN A 268 -2.38 11.09 19.25
CA ASN A 268 -1.66 12.04 20.09
C ASN A 268 -0.43 11.43 20.78
N VAL A 269 0.25 10.51 20.10
CA VAL A 269 1.49 9.85 20.53
C VAL A 269 2.41 9.63 19.33
N GLN A 270 3.71 9.50 19.57
CA GLN A 270 4.65 9.08 18.53
C GLN A 270 4.48 7.59 18.23
N PRO A 271 4.55 7.16 16.96
CA PRO A 271 4.60 5.74 16.63
C PRO A 271 5.86 5.11 17.22
N LYS A 272 5.75 3.85 17.64
CA LYS A 272 6.92 3.07 18.09
C LYS A 272 7.74 2.67 16.87
N GLU A 273 9.05 2.90 16.95
CA GLU A 273 10.03 2.41 15.98
C GLU A 273 10.23 0.89 16.08
#